data_AF-A0A1E5BGB5-F1
#
_entry.id   AF-A0A1E5BGB5-F1
#
_cell.length_a   1.000
_cell.length_b   1.000
_cell.length_c   1.000
_cell.angle_alpha   90.00
_cell.angle_beta   90.00
_cell.angle_gamma   90.00
#
_symmetry.space_group_name_H-M   'P 1'
#
loop_
_entity.id
_entity.type
_entity.pdbx_description
1 polymer ?
#
loop_
_entity_poly.entity_id
_entity_poly.type
_entity_poly.pdbx_seq_one_letter_code
_entity_poly.pdbx_strand_id
1 'polypeptide(L)'
;MADNCAAHLEASWKKEYILKKDFMGVNLTRFLDENEIKEALAKLESHTDDKDIELWLEHSLTDKSKNSLTNSIRAKRYRYNNAATAVKKKQIDLHMYAWRMLAEISKAKNITHSETIVLLYNNYRECCGASLTEKLTKDELCAIAIQVGSIPDLTNIAQGS
;
A
#
# COMPACT_ATOMS: atom_id res chain seq x y z
N MET A 1 28.29 11.23 -9.86
CA MET A 1 27.36 12.37 -10.03
C MET A 1 25.89 11.96 -10.16
N ALA A 2 25.52 10.67 -10.11
CA ALA A 2 24.11 10.23 -10.19
C ALA A 2 23.40 10.12 -8.83
N ASP A 3 24.14 10.03 -7.72
CA ASP A 3 23.57 9.74 -6.39
C ASP A 3 22.89 10.94 -5.71
N ASN A 4 23.11 12.17 -6.20
CA ASN A 4 22.52 13.38 -5.61
C ASN A 4 21.05 13.62 -6.01
N CYS A 5 20.58 13.00 -7.10
CA CYS A 5 19.23 13.30 -7.62
C CYS A 5 18.12 12.58 -6.83
N ALA A 6 18.40 11.37 -6.35
CA ALA A 6 17.44 10.59 -5.56
C ALA A 6 17.24 11.16 -4.15
N ALA A 7 18.33 11.60 -3.50
CA ALA A 7 18.27 12.21 -2.18
C ALA A 7 17.47 13.53 -2.18
N HIS A 8 17.66 14.35 -3.20
CA HIS A 8 16.93 15.60 -3.38
C HIS A 8 15.43 15.39 -3.54
N LEU A 9 15.04 14.42 -4.37
CA LEU A 9 13.63 14.09 -4.57
C LEU A 9 12.98 13.54 -3.30
N GLU A 10 13.71 12.74 -2.52
CA GLU A 10 13.22 12.19 -1.25
C GLU A 10 13.05 13.25 -0.16
N ALA A 11 13.98 14.21 -0.06
CA ALA A 11 13.86 15.33 0.87
C ALA A 11 12.60 16.17 0.58
N SER A 12 12.35 16.47 -0.69
CA SER A 12 11.12 17.13 -1.14
C SER A 12 9.86 16.33 -0.75
N TRP A 13 9.86 15.01 -0.96
CA TRP A 13 8.73 14.16 -0.56
C TRP A 13 8.49 14.12 0.95
N LYS A 14 9.55 14.14 1.75
CA LYS A 14 9.46 14.19 3.22
C LYS A 14 8.82 15.49 3.67
N LYS A 15 9.24 16.62 3.10
CA LYS A 15 8.66 17.94 3.35
C LYS A 15 7.17 18.00 2.97
N GLU A 16 6.82 17.57 1.76
CA GLU A 16 5.42 17.50 1.29
C GLU A 16 4.53 16.66 2.22
N TYR A 17 5.03 15.51 2.69
CA TYR A 17 4.28 14.63 3.58
C TYR A 17 3.90 15.35 4.88
N ILE A 18 4.84 16.09 5.46
CA ILE A 18 4.66 16.75 6.75
C ILE A 18 3.68 17.91 6.62
N LEU A 19 3.85 18.76 5.61
CA LEU A 19 2.92 19.86 5.33
C LEU A 19 1.50 19.35 5.07
N LYS A 20 1.36 18.24 4.33
CA LYS A 20 0.05 17.61 4.10
C LYS A 20 -0.58 17.08 5.39
N LYS A 21 0.22 16.54 6.31
CA LYS A 21 -0.27 16.01 7.58
C LYS A 21 -0.69 17.11 8.54
N ASP A 22 0.03 18.22 8.55
CA ASP A 22 -0.37 19.43 9.26
C ASP A 22 -1.69 19.99 8.73
N PHE A 23 -1.87 20.06 7.40
CA PHE A 23 -3.14 20.46 6.80
C PHE A 23 -4.32 19.53 7.17
N MET A 24 -4.03 18.26 7.52
CA MET A 24 -5.03 17.31 8.03
C MET A 24 -5.29 17.44 9.55
N GLY A 25 -4.63 18.40 10.23
CA GLY A 25 -4.72 18.61 11.67
C GLY A 25 -3.95 17.57 12.49
N VAL A 26 -3.03 16.82 11.89
CA VAL A 26 -2.24 15.78 12.58
C VAL A 26 -0.87 16.35 12.94
N ASN A 27 -0.66 16.63 14.23
CA ASN A 27 0.65 17.04 14.72
C ASN A 27 1.65 15.87 14.66
N LEU A 28 2.71 16.04 13.87
CA LEU A 28 3.82 15.07 13.76
C LEU A 28 5.03 15.44 14.63
N THR A 29 5.10 16.69 15.07
CA THR A 29 6.23 17.25 15.81
C THR A 29 6.24 16.77 17.26
N ARG A 30 7.32 17.08 17.99
CA ARG A 30 7.46 16.83 19.43
C ARG A 30 6.83 17.93 20.28
N PHE A 31 6.51 19.08 19.68
CA PHE A 31 5.98 20.24 20.37
C PHE A 31 4.50 20.05 20.71
N LEU A 32 4.11 20.54 21.90
CA LEU A 32 2.74 20.47 22.41
C LEU A 32 1.95 21.73 22.05
N ASP A 33 2.63 22.87 21.98
CA ASP A 33 2.01 24.17 21.77
C ASP A 33 1.80 24.48 20.29
N GLU A 34 0.59 24.94 19.94
CA GLU A 34 0.21 25.25 18.55
C GLU A 34 1.10 26.31 17.89
N ASN A 35 1.58 27.28 18.67
CA ASN A 35 2.45 28.34 18.17
C ASN A 35 3.84 27.78 17.81
N GLU A 36 4.42 26.95 18.68
CA GLU A 36 5.71 26.30 18.44
C GLU A 36 5.65 25.36 17.22
N ILE A 37 4.53 24.64 17.06
CA ILE A 37 4.30 23.78 15.90
C ILE A 37 4.28 24.61 14.62
N LYS A 38 3.52 25.71 14.58
CA LYS A 38 3.44 26.60 13.41
C LYS A 38 4.79 27.22 13.07
N GLU A 39 5.55 27.67 14.07
CA GLU A 39 6.89 28.21 13.86
C GLU A 39 7.87 27.16 13.30
N ALA A 40 7.84 25.94 13.85
CA ALA A 40 8.67 24.84 13.38
C ALA A 40 8.34 24.46 11.93
N LEU A 41 7.05 24.46 11.56
CA LEU A 41 6.60 24.16 10.21
C LEU A 41 6.90 25.28 9.22
N ALA A 42 6.75 26.54 9.62
CA ALA A 42 7.14 27.68 8.80
C ALA A 42 8.66 27.66 8.49
N LYS A 43 9.49 27.28 9.47
CA LYS A 43 10.92 27.03 9.25
C LYS A 43 11.13 25.91 8.22
N LEU A 44 10.46 24.77 8.37
CA LEU A 44 10.51 23.67 7.39
C LEU A 44 10.12 24.12 5.98
N GLU A 45 9.09 24.95 5.85
CA GLU A 45 8.62 25.48 4.56
C GLU A 45 9.69 26.36 3.89
N SER A 46 10.46 27.12 4.67
CA SER A 46 11.55 27.96 4.16
C SER A 46 12.81 27.20 3.72
N HIS A 47 13.04 25.98 4.23
CA HIS A 47 14.23 25.20 3.88
C HIS A 47 14.14 24.68 2.43
N THR A 48 15.17 24.96 1.64
CA THR A 48 15.33 24.49 0.25
C THR A 48 16.38 23.38 0.13
N ASP A 49 17.35 23.36 1.04
CA ASP A 49 18.46 22.40 1.01
C ASP A 49 18.08 21.08 1.70
N ASP A 50 18.45 19.96 1.08
CA ASP A 50 18.11 18.61 1.55
C ASP A 50 18.68 18.33 2.95
N LYS A 51 19.88 18.84 3.24
CA LYS A 51 20.55 18.61 4.52
C LYS A 51 19.81 19.28 5.67
N ASP A 52 19.30 20.48 5.45
CA ASP A 52 18.55 21.21 6.46
C ASP A 52 17.23 20.52 6.76
N ILE A 53 16.58 19.98 5.73
CA ILE A 53 15.36 19.19 5.88
C ILE A 53 15.65 17.95 6.75
N GLU A 54 16.70 17.17 6.45
CA GLU A 54 17.04 15.99 7.26
C GLU A 54 17.38 16.35 8.71
N LEU A 55 18.16 17.42 8.94
CA LEU A 55 18.48 17.90 10.29
C LEU A 55 17.23 18.34 11.05
N TRP A 56 16.29 19.01 10.39
CA TRP A 56 15.01 19.38 10.99
C TRP A 56 14.19 18.14 11.38
N LEU A 57 14.17 17.11 10.52
CA LEU A 57 13.44 15.86 10.79
C LEU A 57 13.98 15.15 12.03
N GLU A 58 15.29 15.17 12.25
CA GLU A 58 15.91 14.52 13.39
C GLU A 58 15.54 15.20 14.72
N HIS A 59 15.50 16.54 14.73
CA HIS A 59 15.24 17.33 15.93
C HIS A 59 13.75 17.47 16.26
N SER A 60 12.91 17.73 15.25
CA SER A 60 11.53 18.18 15.44
C SER A 60 10.51 17.05 15.50
N LEU A 61 10.77 15.87 14.92
CA LEU A 61 9.78 14.78 14.82
C LEU A 61 9.84 13.78 15.98
N THR A 62 8.67 13.37 16.45
CA THR A 62 8.52 12.25 17.39
C THR A 62 8.88 10.91 16.72
N ASP A 63 9.42 9.94 17.48
CA ASP A 63 9.89 8.67 16.90
C ASP A 63 8.78 7.85 16.23
N LYS A 64 7.56 7.92 16.76
CA LYS A 64 6.36 7.35 16.11
C LYS A 64 6.11 7.96 14.72
N SER A 65 6.21 9.29 14.63
CA SER A 65 6.04 10.04 13.38
C SER A 65 7.15 9.73 12.37
N LYS A 66 8.39 9.57 12.84
CA LYS A 66 9.53 9.14 12.01
C LYS A 66 9.27 7.77 11.36
N ASN A 67 8.77 6.80 12.11
CA ASN A 67 8.43 5.47 11.57
C ASN A 67 7.28 5.53 10.54
N SER A 68 6.27 6.35 10.78
CA SER A 68 5.19 6.57 9.80
C SER A 68 5.71 7.24 8.53
N LEU A 69 6.61 8.22 8.67
CA LEU A 69 7.26 8.90 7.55
C LEU A 69 8.12 7.94 6.72
N THR A 70 8.98 7.14 7.36
CA THR A 70 9.86 6.19 6.65
C THR A 70 9.05 5.17 5.84
N ASN A 71 7.96 4.65 6.41
CA ASN A 71 7.04 3.76 5.70
C ASN A 71 6.36 4.46 4.50
N SER A 72 5.94 5.72 4.68
CA SER A 72 5.29 6.51 3.63
C SER A 72 6.26 6.81 2.48
N ILE A 73 7.50 7.17 2.78
CA ILE A 73 8.55 7.40 1.78
C ILE A 73 8.93 6.09 1.09
N ARG A 74 9.05 4.97 1.82
CA ARG A 74 9.28 3.64 1.23
C ARG A 74 8.19 3.27 0.22
N ALA A 75 6.93 3.52 0.57
CA ALA A 75 5.81 3.31 -0.34
C ALA A 75 5.86 4.23 -1.57
N LYS A 76 6.23 5.51 -1.40
CA LYS A 76 6.38 6.47 -2.51
C LYS A 76 7.53 6.07 -3.44
N ARG A 77 8.70 5.69 -2.90
CA ARG A 77 9.85 5.15 -3.63
C ARG A 77 9.46 3.92 -4.45
N TYR A 78 8.76 2.97 -3.83
CA TYR A 78 8.27 1.78 -4.55
C TYR A 78 7.35 2.16 -5.72
N ARG A 79 6.44 3.12 -5.54
CA ARG A 79 5.55 3.59 -6.62
C ARG A 79 6.31 4.35 -7.71
N TYR A 80 7.28 5.19 -7.34
CA TYR A 80 8.10 5.95 -8.26
C TYR A 80 8.95 5.01 -9.14
N ASN A 81 9.63 4.04 -8.52
CA ASN A 81 10.45 3.07 -9.25
C ASN A 81 9.61 2.14 -10.15
N ASN A 82 8.41 1.73 -9.69
CA ASN A 82 7.50 0.92 -10.50
C ASN A 82 6.63 1.74 -11.48
N ALA A 83 6.73 3.06 -11.50
CA ALA A 83 5.96 3.88 -12.44
C ALA A 83 6.40 3.67 -13.90
N ALA A 84 7.69 3.38 -14.09
CA ALA A 84 8.28 3.09 -15.40
C ALA A 84 8.01 1.66 -15.89
N THR A 85 7.58 0.74 -15.01
CA THR A 85 7.27 -0.65 -15.36
C THR A 85 5.78 -0.84 -15.68
N ALA A 86 5.44 -1.82 -16.51
CA ALA A 86 4.05 -2.14 -16.87
C ALA A 86 3.24 -2.80 -15.73
N VAL A 87 3.89 -3.13 -14.60
CA VAL A 87 3.27 -3.82 -13.46
C VAL A 87 2.63 -2.81 -12.50
N LYS A 88 1.56 -2.15 -12.95
CA LYS A 88 0.77 -1.25 -12.09
C LYS A 88 -0.22 -2.07 -11.26
N LYS A 89 -0.12 -1.99 -9.94
CA LYS A 89 -1.13 -2.56 -9.03
C LYS A 89 -2.43 -1.77 -9.16
N LYS A 90 -3.55 -2.47 -9.32
CA LYS A 90 -4.89 -1.87 -9.31
C LYS A 90 -5.54 -2.10 -7.95
N GLN A 91 -6.15 -1.06 -7.40
CA GLN A 91 -7.06 -1.21 -6.27
C GLN A 91 -8.43 -1.61 -6.83
N ILE A 92 -8.98 -2.71 -6.33
CA ILE A 92 -10.31 -3.20 -6.68
C ILE A 92 -11.10 -3.38 -5.39
N ASP A 93 -12.34 -2.90 -5.39
CA ASP A 93 -13.25 -3.09 -4.26
C ASP A 93 -14.14 -4.30 -4.54
N LEU A 94 -13.98 -5.36 -3.74
CA LEU A 94 -14.76 -6.60 -3.82
C LEU A 94 -15.92 -6.56 -2.82
N HIS A 95 -16.98 -7.33 -3.10
CA HIS A 95 -18.04 -7.55 -2.12
C HIS A 95 -17.48 -8.30 -0.89
N MET A 96 -18.00 -8.00 0.31
CA MET A 96 -17.47 -8.52 1.58
C MET A 96 -17.33 -10.05 1.59
N TYR A 97 -18.33 -10.77 1.10
CA TYR A 97 -18.30 -12.24 1.00
C TYR A 97 -17.17 -12.75 0.07
N ALA A 98 -17.03 -12.16 -1.12
CA ALA A 98 -16.00 -12.57 -2.08
C ALA A 98 -14.59 -12.28 -1.53
N TRP A 99 -14.41 -11.14 -0.87
CA TRP A 99 -13.16 -10.80 -0.21
C TRP A 99 -12.81 -11.79 0.90
N ARG A 100 -13.77 -12.13 1.78
CA ARG A 100 -13.54 -13.09 2.87
C ARG A 100 -13.11 -14.45 2.33
N MET A 101 -13.80 -14.97 1.32
CA MET A 101 -13.45 -16.24 0.69
C MET A 101 -12.04 -16.21 0.08
N LEU A 102 -11.72 -15.13 -0.65
CA LEU A 102 -10.40 -14.96 -1.24
C LEU A 102 -9.30 -14.93 -0.16
N ALA A 103 -9.54 -14.23 0.95
CA ALA A 103 -8.60 -14.12 2.06
C ALA A 103 -8.37 -15.47 2.75
N GLU A 104 -9.44 -16.25 3.01
CA GLU A 104 -9.32 -17.60 3.59
C GLU A 104 -8.53 -18.54 2.68
N ILE A 105 -8.78 -18.54 1.38
CA ILE A 105 -8.05 -19.39 0.41
C ILE A 105 -6.58 -18.97 0.32
N SER A 106 -6.32 -17.66 0.24
CA SER A 106 -4.96 -17.08 0.20
C SER A 106 -4.17 -17.49 1.44
N LYS A 107 -4.80 -17.41 2.63
CA LYS A 107 -4.19 -17.81 3.90
C LYS A 107 -3.97 -19.31 3.97
N ALA A 108 -4.95 -20.13 3.59
CA ALA A 108 -4.84 -21.58 3.61
C ALA A 108 -3.71 -22.11 2.71
N LYS A 109 -3.45 -21.43 1.58
CA LYS A 109 -2.40 -21.80 0.63
C LYS A 109 -1.07 -21.04 0.84
N ASN A 110 -0.99 -20.12 1.79
CA ASN A 110 0.17 -19.25 2.02
C ASN A 110 0.66 -18.50 0.76
N ILE A 111 -0.27 -18.10 -0.12
CA ILE A 111 0.01 -17.34 -1.35
C ILE A 111 -0.61 -15.96 -1.27
N THR A 112 -0.17 -15.01 -2.09
CA THR A 112 -0.76 -13.67 -2.15
C THR A 112 -2.18 -13.69 -2.73
N HIS A 113 -3.00 -12.70 -2.40
CA HIS A 113 -4.34 -12.56 -2.99
C HIS A 113 -4.30 -12.49 -4.53
N SER A 114 -3.28 -11.88 -5.12
CA SER A 114 -3.13 -11.81 -6.58
C SER A 114 -2.87 -13.19 -7.19
N GLU A 115 -2.00 -14.00 -6.58
CA GLU A 115 -1.77 -15.39 -6.99
C GLU A 115 -3.01 -16.26 -6.77
N THR A 116 -3.74 -16.01 -5.70
CA THR A 116 -5.01 -16.70 -5.41
C THR A 116 -6.04 -16.43 -6.50
N ILE A 117 -6.15 -15.19 -6.98
CA ILE A 117 -7.04 -14.85 -8.10
C ILE A 117 -6.63 -15.61 -9.36
N VAL A 118 -5.34 -15.67 -9.69
CA VAL A 118 -4.82 -16.41 -10.86
C VAL A 118 -5.11 -17.90 -10.72
N LEU A 119 -4.92 -18.48 -9.52
CA LEU A 119 -5.23 -19.86 -9.23
C LEU A 119 -6.73 -20.16 -9.42
N LEU A 120 -7.60 -19.35 -8.82
CA LEU A 120 -9.05 -19.51 -8.95
C LEU A 120 -9.51 -19.39 -10.40
N TYR A 121 -8.90 -18.47 -11.15
CA TYR A 121 -9.15 -18.33 -12.58
C TYR A 121 -8.74 -19.57 -13.38
N ASN A 122 -7.54 -20.09 -13.15
CA ASN A 122 -7.05 -21.29 -13.83
C ASN A 122 -7.94 -22.50 -13.52
N ASN A 123 -8.29 -22.72 -12.25
CA ASN A 123 -9.18 -23.80 -11.83
C ASN A 123 -10.57 -23.68 -12.49
N TYR A 124 -11.15 -22.47 -12.53
CA TYR A 124 -12.44 -22.24 -13.18
C TYR A 124 -12.39 -22.56 -14.68
N ARG A 125 -11.31 -22.13 -15.36
CA ARG A 125 -11.09 -22.40 -16.79
C ARG A 125 -11.00 -23.90 -17.08
N GLU A 126 -10.33 -24.67 -16.22
CA GLU A 126 -10.22 -26.12 -16.34
C GLU A 126 -11.55 -26.83 -16.10
N CYS A 127 -12.33 -26.43 -15.09
CA CYS A 127 -13.60 -27.09 -14.74
C CYS A 127 -14.75 -26.80 -15.71
N CYS A 128 -14.85 -25.58 -16.26
CA CYS A 128 -16.02 -25.15 -17.03
C CYS A 128 -15.78 -24.94 -18.53
N GLY A 129 -14.54 -25.12 -19.02
CA GLY A 129 -14.21 -24.95 -20.44
C GLY A 129 -14.51 -23.55 -21.01
N ALA A 130 -14.72 -22.56 -20.15
CA ALA A 130 -15.21 -21.24 -20.54
C ALA A 130 -14.08 -20.39 -21.13
N SER A 131 -14.34 -19.84 -22.33
CA SER A 131 -13.58 -18.72 -22.91
C SER A 131 -13.93 -17.45 -22.14
N LEU A 132 -13.28 -17.23 -21.00
CA LEU A 132 -13.29 -15.91 -20.36
C LEU A 132 -12.32 -14.99 -21.10
N THR A 133 -12.78 -13.78 -21.40
CA THR A 133 -11.96 -12.77 -22.08
C THR A 133 -10.77 -12.35 -21.21
N GLU A 134 -9.74 -11.77 -21.82
CA GLU A 134 -8.43 -11.45 -21.21
C GLU A 134 -8.50 -10.51 -19.97
N LYS A 135 -9.67 -9.97 -19.64
CA LYS A 135 -9.90 -9.08 -18.50
C LYS A 135 -11.08 -9.58 -17.68
N LEU A 136 -10.81 -10.29 -16.58
CA LEU A 136 -11.86 -10.61 -15.62
C LEU A 136 -12.45 -9.32 -15.04
N THR A 137 -13.75 -9.20 -15.18
CA THR A 137 -14.56 -8.16 -14.57
C THR A 137 -14.75 -8.44 -13.07
N LYS A 138 -15.09 -7.40 -12.31
CA LYS A 138 -15.38 -7.49 -10.87
C LYS A 138 -16.48 -8.53 -10.58
N ASP A 139 -17.48 -8.59 -11.44
CA ASP A 139 -18.65 -9.45 -11.28
C ASP A 139 -18.29 -10.92 -11.53
N GLU A 140 -17.43 -11.19 -12.52
CA GLU A 140 -16.89 -12.53 -12.78
C GLU A 140 -16.03 -13.05 -11.62
N LEU A 141 -15.21 -12.19 -11.01
CA LEU A 141 -14.43 -12.56 -9.81
C LEU A 141 -15.34 -12.89 -8.62
N CYS A 142 -16.42 -12.13 -8.44
CA CYS A 142 -17.40 -12.42 -7.39
C CYS A 142 -18.14 -13.74 -7.68
N ALA A 143 -18.52 -13.99 -8.93
CA ALA A 143 -19.17 -15.23 -9.34
C ALA A 143 -18.27 -16.46 -9.13
N ILE A 144 -17.00 -16.40 -9.56
CA ILE A 144 -16.02 -17.47 -9.36
C ILE A 144 -15.81 -17.74 -7.85
N ALA A 145 -15.67 -16.69 -7.03
CA ALA A 145 -15.50 -16.85 -5.59
C ALA A 145 -16.73 -17.48 -4.89
N ILE A 146 -17.95 -17.13 -5.32
CA ILE A 146 -19.19 -17.71 -4.79
C ILE A 146 -19.35 -19.17 -5.23
N GLN A 147 -19.05 -19.46 -6.50
CA GLN A 147 -19.21 -20.79 -7.08
C GLN A 147 -18.18 -21.79 -6.54
N VAL A 148 -16.94 -21.36 -6.34
CA VAL A 148 -15.91 -22.16 -5.66
C VAL A 148 -16.24 -22.37 -4.18
N GLY A 149 -16.92 -21.43 -3.53
CA GLY A 149 -17.42 -21.59 -2.15
C GLY A 149 -18.55 -22.63 -2.01
N SER A 150 -19.22 -23.01 -3.10
CA SER A 150 -20.15 -24.16 -3.13
C SER A 150 -19.45 -25.50 -3.37
N ILE A 151 -18.14 -25.51 -3.68
CA ILE A 151 -17.37 -26.75 -3.79
C ILE A 151 -16.92 -27.11 -2.36
N PRO A 152 -17.41 -28.21 -1.76
CA PRO A 152 -17.21 -28.50 -0.34
C PRO A 152 -15.77 -28.89 0.06
N ASP A 153 -14.79 -28.84 -0.85
CA ASP A 153 -13.49 -29.51 -0.67
C ASP A 153 -12.41 -28.69 0.06
N LEU A 154 -12.69 -27.47 0.49
CA LEU A 154 -11.71 -26.68 1.27
C LEU A 154 -11.80 -26.89 2.78
N THR A 155 -12.75 -27.72 3.26
CA THR A 155 -12.85 -28.07 4.69
C THR A 155 -11.91 -29.19 5.11
N ASN A 156 -11.30 -29.93 4.17
CA ASN A 156 -10.41 -31.07 4.46
C ASN A 156 -8.92 -30.70 4.69
N ILE A 157 -8.53 -29.43 4.69
CA ILE A 157 -7.13 -29.01 4.94
C ILE A 157 -6.94 -28.48 6.38
N ALA A 158 -8.01 -28.27 7.14
CA ALA A 158 -7.94 -27.84 8.55
C ALA A 158 -8.01 -29.01 9.57
N GLN A 159 -8.09 -30.26 9.10
CA GLN A 159 -8.15 -31.47 9.93
C GLN A 159 -6.97 -32.38 9.57
N GLY A 160 -5.75 -31.98 9.94
CA GLY A 160 -4.54 -32.75 9.74
C GLY A 160 -3.49 -32.31 10.75
N SER A 161 -3.36 -33.11 11.81
CA SER A 161 -2.42 -33.13 12.94
C SER A 161 -1.10 -32.36 12.79
#